data_AF-A0A945FYL6-F1
#
_entry.id   AF-A0A945FYL6-F1
#
_cell.length_a   1.000
_cell.length_b   1.000
_cell.length_c   1.000
_cell.angle_alpha   90.00
_cell.angle_beta   90.00
_cell.angle_gamma   90.00
#
_symmetry.space_group_name_H-M   'P 1'
#
loop_
_entity.id
_entity.type
_entity.pdbx_description
1 polymer ?
#
loop_
_entity_poly.entity_id
_entity_poly.type
_entity_poly.pdbx_seq_one_letter_code
_entity_poly.pdbx_strand_id
1 'polypeptide(L)'
;DNLAQINKKIIISKGGFDEMLCRASIKIITQDSMNMVYESLSTKGDTLLFNMKYLRKNKVINQMNELLNNKQVGYIEYSEMVKGLNKIKIHMQNPHHEVFAEVEKLAYKLKNKLKLS
;
A
#
# COMPACT_ATOMS: atom_id res chain seq x y z
N ASP A 1 -10.36 11.49 21.22
CA ASP A 1 -11.46 10.61 20.76
C ASP A 1 -12.75 11.32 20.34
N ASN A 2 -13.15 12.42 20.99
CA ASN A 2 -14.45 13.06 20.73
C ASN A 2 -14.56 13.82 19.38
N LEU A 3 -13.46 14.37 18.86
CA LEU A 3 -13.45 15.19 17.63
C LEU A 3 -13.73 14.41 16.33
N ALA A 4 -13.34 13.14 16.26
CA ALA A 4 -13.54 12.32 15.07
C ALA A 4 -14.98 11.80 14.95
N GLN A 5 -15.67 11.56 16.07
CA GLN A 5 -17.08 11.14 16.06
C GLN A 5 -18.05 12.26 15.66
N ILE A 6 -17.68 13.52 15.90
CA ILE A 6 -18.52 14.69 15.58
C ILE A 6 -18.54 14.97 14.07
N ASN A 7 -17.50 14.57 13.34
CA ASN A 7 -17.43 14.73 11.89
C ASN A 7 -17.77 13.41 11.17
N LYS A 8 -18.99 13.26 10.64
CA LYS A 8 -19.43 12.10 9.80
C LYS A 8 -18.53 11.81 8.58
N LYS A 9 -17.59 12.70 8.26
CA LYS A 9 -16.61 12.56 7.17
C LYS A 9 -15.40 11.69 7.56
N ILE A 10 -15.11 11.55 8.85
CA ILE A 10 -14.04 10.70 9.37
C ILE A 10 -14.69 9.50 10.05
N ILE A 11 -14.74 8.38 9.34
CA ILE A 11 -15.26 7.13 9.89
C ILE A 11 -14.10 6.41 10.55
N ILE A 12 -14.08 6.40 11.87
CA ILE A 12 -13.27 5.43 12.61
C ILE A 12 -14.02 4.11 12.55
N SER A 13 -13.44 3.13 11.89
CA SER A 13 -14.04 1.80 11.75
C SER A 13 -14.35 1.19 13.11
N LYS A 14 -15.58 0.69 13.24
CA LYS A 14 -15.97 -0.20 14.33
C LYS A 14 -15.68 -1.68 13.99
N GLY A 15 -15.52 -1.99 12.70
CA GLY A 15 -15.04 -3.28 12.22
C GLY A 15 -13.52 -3.40 12.33
N GLY A 16 -12.99 -4.61 12.21
CA GLY A 16 -11.55 -4.86 12.24
C GLY A 16 -10.78 -4.18 11.09
N PHE A 17 -9.46 -4.15 11.21
CA PHE A 17 -8.55 -3.59 10.21
C PHE A 17 -8.76 -4.23 8.82
N ASP A 18 -8.94 -5.56 8.76
CA ASP A 18 -9.08 -6.31 7.51
C ASP A 18 -10.32 -5.90 6.71
N GLU A 19 -11.42 -5.58 7.38
CA GLU A 19 -12.65 -5.13 6.72
C GLU A 19 -12.43 -3.75 6.07
N MET A 20 -11.76 -2.84 6.77
CA MET A 20 -11.37 -1.54 6.22
C MET A 20 -10.47 -1.71 4.99
N LEU A 21 -9.46 -2.58 5.09
CA LEU A 21 -8.50 -2.82 4.02
C LEU A 21 -9.19 -3.33 2.76
N CYS A 22 -10.14 -4.27 2.89
CA CYS A 22 -10.91 -4.81 1.76
C CYS A 22 -11.87 -3.79 1.12
N ARG A 23 -12.38 -2.82 1.89
CA ARG A 23 -13.38 -1.84 1.42
C ARG A 23 -12.74 -0.56 0.88
N ALA A 24 -11.50 -0.28 1.24
CA ALA A 24 -10.82 0.94 0.88
C ALA A 24 -10.57 1.04 -0.64
N SER A 25 -11.06 2.10 -1.27
CA SER A 25 -10.76 2.38 -2.68
C SER A 25 -9.34 2.90 -2.90
N ILE A 26 -8.77 3.57 -1.89
CA ILE A 26 -7.39 4.09 -1.88
C ILE A 26 -6.76 3.75 -0.53
N LYS A 27 -5.57 3.18 -0.55
CA LYS A 27 -4.78 2.79 0.63
C LYS A 27 -3.45 3.53 0.60
N ILE A 28 -3.21 4.41 1.57
CA ILE A 28 -1.93 5.13 1.69
C ILE A 28 -1.14 4.47 2.81
N ILE A 29 0.02 3.93 2.47
CA ILE A 29 0.83 3.12 3.38
C ILE A 29 2.29 3.57 3.38
N THR A 30 2.97 3.39 4.50
CA THR A 30 4.41 3.67 4.60
C THR A 30 5.21 2.51 3.99
N GLN A 31 6.34 2.84 3.37
CA GLN A 31 7.19 1.86 2.68
C GLN A 31 8.08 1.00 3.59
N ASP A 32 7.98 1.16 4.90
CA ASP A 32 8.83 0.50 5.90
C ASP A 32 8.31 -0.89 6.33
N SER A 33 7.10 -1.28 5.92
CA SER A 33 6.54 -2.60 6.19
C SER A 33 6.18 -3.34 4.90
N MET A 34 6.93 -4.41 4.57
CA MET A 34 6.60 -5.26 3.44
C MET A 34 5.21 -5.89 3.58
N ASN A 35 4.87 -6.36 4.78
CA ASN A 35 3.61 -7.07 5.01
C ASN A 35 2.42 -6.20 4.69
N MET A 36 2.40 -4.97 5.22
CA MET A 36 1.31 -4.02 4.97
C MET A 36 1.17 -3.67 3.49
N VAL A 37 2.30 -3.60 2.76
CA VAL A 37 2.31 -3.34 1.32
C VAL A 37 1.69 -4.50 0.55
N TYR A 38 2.10 -5.72 0.83
CA TYR A 38 1.55 -6.89 0.15
C TYR A 38 0.09 -7.15 0.54
N GLU A 39 -0.30 -7.03 1.81
CA GLU A 39 -1.70 -7.14 2.23
C GLU A 39 -2.59 -6.09 1.53
N SER A 40 -2.09 -4.86 1.39
CA SER A 40 -2.79 -3.80 0.65
C SER A 40 -2.89 -4.12 -0.84
N LEU A 41 -1.86 -4.69 -1.46
CA LEU A 41 -1.87 -5.08 -2.88
C LEU A 41 -2.65 -6.39 -3.15
N SER A 42 -2.87 -7.22 -2.13
CA SER A 42 -3.72 -8.42 -2.19
C SER A 42 -5.22 -8.10 -2.15
N THR A 43 -5.60 -6.85 -1.83
CA THR A 43 -7.00 -6.40 -1.74
C THR A 43 -7.36 -5.40 -2.83
N LYS A 44 -8.65 -5.27 -3.13
CA LYS A 44 -9.15 -4.32 -4.15
C LYS A 44 -8.87 -2.87 -3.75
N GLY A 45 -8.80 -1.98 -4.75
CA GLY A 45 -8.49 -0.56 -4.57
C GLY A 45 -7.00 -0.25 -4.71
N ASP A 46 -6.69 1.00 -5.00
CA ASP A 46 -5.34 1.46 -5.32
C ASP A 46 -4.48 1.55 -4.06
N THR A 47 -3.25 1.05 -4.14
CA THR A 47 -2.26 1.19 -3.06
C THR A 47 -1.23 2.25 -3.43
N LEU A 48 -1.01 3.20 -2.53
CA LEU A 48 -0.08 4.31 -2.66
C LEU A 48 0.97 4.26 -1.55
N LEU A 49 2.24 4.20 -1.95
CA LEU A 49 3.34 4.36 -1.02
C LEU A 49 3.53 5.84 -0.67
N PHE A 50 3.49 6.14 0.62
CA PHE A 50 3.96 7.39 1.17
C PHE A 50 5.50 7.33 1.26
N ASN A 51 6.15 7.84 0.21
CA ASN A 51 7.60 7.78 0.07
C ASN A 51 8.29 8.78 1.02
N MET A 52 8.60 8.31 2.24
CA MET A 52 9.39 9.06 3.21
C MET A 52 10.89 8.84 2.99
N LYS A 53 11.71 9.87 3.22
CA LYS A 53 13.17 9.74 3.17
C LYS A 53 13.63 8.67 4.16
N TYR A 54 14.24 7.60 3.66
CA TYR A 54 14.86 6.57 4.48
C TYR A 54 16.35 6.86 4.69
N LEU A 55 16.86 6.59 5.89
CA LEU A 55 18.24 6.87 6.26
C LEU A 55 19.24 5.82 5.75
N ARG A 56 18.79 4.58 5.50
CA ARG A 56 19.65 3.44 5.12
C ARG A 56 18.95 2.53 4.12
N LYS A 57 19.68 2.01 3.14
CA LYS A 57 19.21 0.94 2.25
C LYS A 57 19.03 -0.35 3.05
N ASN A 58 17.91 -1.03 2.87
CA ASN A 58 17.64 -2.35 3.46
C ASN A 58 16.85 -3.22 2.47
N LYS A 59 16.69 -4.51 2.78
CA LYS A 59 15.97 -5.46 1.93
C LYS A 59 14.54 -5.01 1.61
N VAL A 60 13.85 -4.42 2.59
CA VAL A 60 12.48 -3.89 2.45
C VAL A 60 12.43 -2.81 1.38
N ILE A 61 13.32 -1.82 1.47
CA ILE A 61 13.40 -0.69 0.53
C ILE A 61 13.73 -1.17 -0.89
N ASN A 62 14.63 -2.14 -1.04
CA ASN A 62 14.94 -2.70 -2.35
C ASN A 62 13.71 -3.34 -3.00
N GLN A 63 12.93 -4.09 -2.23
CA GLN A 63 11.67 -4.68 -2.69
C GLN A 63 10.62 -3.61 -3.03
N MET A 64 10.50 -2.56 -2.22
CA MET A 64 9.61 -1.43 -2.54
C MET A 64 10.02 -0.72 -3.84
N ASN A 65 11.32 -0.51 -4.05
CA ASN A 65 11.84 0.08 -5.28
C ASN A 65 11.54 -0.81 -6.51
N GLU A 66 11.60 -2.13 -6.38
CA GLU A 66 11.18 -3.06 -7.44
C GLU A 66 9.69 -2.87 -7.79
N LEU A 67 8.81 -2.84 -6.79
CA LEU A 67 7.37 -2.61 -6.99
C LEU A 67 7.09 -1.26 -7.68
N LEU A 68 7.82 -0.21 -7.29
CA LEU A 68 7.72 1.12 -7.89
C LEU A 68 8.19 1.13 -9.35
N ASN A 69 9.36 0.52 -9.63
CA ASN A 69 9.92 0.44 -10.98
C ASN A 69 8.99 -0.34 -11.93
N ASN A 70 8.36 -1.39 -11.42
CA ASN A 70 7.39 -2.20 -12.16
C ASN A 70 6.01 -1.54 -12.27
N LYS A 71 5.80 -0.37 -11.67
CA LYS A 71 4.50 0.35 -11.60
C LYS A 71 3.38 -0.48 -10.96
N GLN A 72 3.75 -1.44 -10.11
CA GLN A 72 2.82 -2.32 -9.40
C GLN A 72 2.16 -1.63 -8.22
N VAL A 73 2.76 -0.55 -7.72
CA VAL A 73 2.22 0.29 -6.64
C VAL A 73 2.32 1.76 -7.04
N GLY A 74 1.35 2.56 -6.63
CA GLY A 74 1.42 4.01 -6.80
C GLY A 74 2.30 4.65 -5.72
N TYR A 75 2.62 5.94 -5.87
CA TYR A 75 3.39 6.66 -4.87
C TYR A 75 3.08 8.15 -4.83
N ILE A 76 3.36 8.76 -3.69
CA ILE A 76 3.28 10.20 -3.48
C ILE A 76 4.70 10.77 -3.63
N GLU A 77 4.88 11.60 -4.65
CA GLU A 77 6.12 12.34 -4.91
C GLU A 77 6.06 13.71 -4.24
N TYR A 78 7.14 14.07 -3.57
CA TYR A 78 7.36 15.40 -3.01
C TYR A 78 8.60 16.02 -3.68
N SER A 79 8.41 17.14 -4.36
CA SER A 79 9.48 17.86 -5.08
C SER A 79 9.42 19.35 -4.78
N GLU A 80 10.56 19.98 -4.51
CA GLU A 80 10.66 21.44 -4.43
C GLU A 80 10.79 22.00 -5.86
N MET A 81 9.86 22.87 -6.28
CA MET A 81 9.89 23.47 -7.63
C MET A 81 10.84 24.67 -7.66
N VAL A 82 10.71 25.53 -6.65
CA VAL A 82 11.57 26.69 -6.37
C VAL A 82 11.63 26.84 -4.86
N LYS A 83 12.63 27.58 -4.35
CA LYS A 83 12.83 27.77 -2.91
C LYS A 83 11.53 28.22 -2.22
N GLY A 84 11.00 27.38 -1.33
CA GLY A 84 9.77 27.66 -0.58
C GLY A 84 8.45 27.27 -1.27
N LEU A 85 8.48 26.73 -2.50
CA LEU A 85 7.32 26.19 -3.20
C LEU A 85 7.48 24.68 -3.42
N ASN A 86 6.69 23.91 -2.68
CA ASN A 86 6.68 22.46 -2.75
C ASN A 86 5.51 21.97 -3.59
N LYS A 87 5.76 20.95 -4.41
CA LYS A 87 4.79 20.25 -5.21
C LYS A 87 4.63 18.84 -4.69
N ILE A 88 3.39 18.46 -4.44
CA ILE A 88 2.99 17.09 -4.14
C ILE A 88 2.30 16.54 -5.38
N LYS A 89 2.77 15.40 -5.88
CA LYS A 89 2.17 14.72 -7.04
C LYS A 89 1.87 13.28 -6.67
N ILE A 90 0.67 12.82 -7.03
CA ILE A 90 0.27 11.43 -6.87
C ILE A 90 0.49 10.72 -8.20
N HIS A 91 1.21 9.60 -8.16
CA HIS A 91 1.36 8.67 -9.28
C HIS A 91 0.56 7.42 -8.99
N MET A 92 -0.44 7.13 -9.82
CA MET A 92 -1.33 6.00 -9.63
C MET A 92 -0.65 4.69 -10.05
N GLN A 93 -1.12 3.60 -9.46
CA GLN A 93 -0.78 2.24 -9.85
C GLN A 93 -1.17 1.97 -11.32
N ASN A 94 -0.49 1.03 -11.98
CA ASN A 94 -0.90 0.58 -13.30
C ASN A 94 -2.33 0.01 -13.26
N PRO A 95 -3.29 0.52 -14.06
CA PRO A 95 -4.68 0.05 -14.08
C PRO A 95 -4.84 -1.44 -14.46
N HIS A 96 -3.85 -2.00 -15.16
CA HIS A 96 -3.82 -3.40 -15.58
C HIS A 96 -3.11 -4.32 -14.58
N HIS A 97 -2.72 -3.80 -13.41
CA HIS A 97 -2.16 -4.63 -12.36
C HIS A 97 -3.27 -5.46 -11.69
N GLU A 98 -3.19 -6.78 -11.82
CA GLU A 98 -4.07 -7.68 -11.10
C GLU A 98 -3.64 -7.82 -9.64
N VAL A 99 -4.62 -7.87 -8.74
CA VAL A 99 -4.38 -8.03 -7.30
C VAL A 99 -3.63 -9.34 -7.02
N PHE A 100 -2.73 -9.32 -6.03
CA PHE A 100 -1.93 -10.50 -5.66
C PHE A 100 -2.76 -11.66 -5.05
N ALA A 101 -4.08 -11.52 -4.94
CA ALA A 101 -4.99 -12.55 -4.45
C ALA A 101 -4.90 -13.87 -5.24
N GLU A 102 -4.54 -13.84 -6.54
CA GLU A 102 -4.29 -15.06 -7.30
C GLU A 102 -3.00 -15.76 -6.88
N VAL A 103 -1.95 -14.99 -6.57
CA VAL A 103 -0.67 -15.50 -6.08
C VAL A 103 -0.87 -16.15 -4.71
N GLU A 104 -1.63 -15.53 -3.81
CA GLU A 104 -1.98 -16.13 -2.52
C GLU A 104 -2.76 -17.45 -2.68
N LYS A 105 -3.78 -17.47 -3.55
CA LYS A 105 -4.54 -18.70 -3.84
C LYS A 105 -3.65 -19.81 -4.40
N LEU A 106 -2.72 -19.46 -5.30
CA LEU A 106 -1.77 -20.41 -5.87
C LEU A 106 -0.76 -20.90 -4.83
N ALA A 107 -0.18 -20.00 -4.04
CA ALA A 107 0.74 -20.33 -2.96
C ALA A 107 0.08 -21.23 -1.90
N TYR A 108 -1.17 -20.94 -1.54
CA TYR A 108 -1.95 -21.77 -0.63
C TYR A 108 -2.18 -23.18 -1.19
N LYS A 109 -2.58 -23.30 -2.48
CA LYS A 109 -2.71 -24.60 -3.16
C LYS A 109 -1.39 -25.36 -3.20
N LEU A 110 -0.26 -24.68 -3.44
CA LEU A 110 1.07 -25.29 -3.46
C LEU A 110 1.50 -25.76 -2.06
N LYS A 111 1.32 -24.94 -1.02
CA LYS A 111 1.60 -25.30 0.38
C LYS A 111 0.86 -26.58 0.78
N ASN A 112 -0.43 -26.66 0.44
CA ASN A 112 -1.26 -27.84 0.69
C ASN A 112 -0.81 -29.07 -0.09
N LYS A 113 -0.41 -28.92 -1.36
CA LYS A 113 0.12 -30.02 -2.17
C LYS A 113 1.48 -30.53 -1.68
N LEU A 114 2.32 -29.64 -1.16
CA LEU A 114 3.68 -29.95 -0.70
C LEU A 114 3.74 -30.40 0.77
N LYS A 115 2.61 -30.43 1.49
CA LYS A 115 2.53 -30.76 2.93
C LYS A 115 3.52 -29.98 3.80
N LEU A 116 3.90 -28.77 3.40
CA LEU A 116 4.65 -27.85 4.24
C LEU A 116 3.68 -27.33 5.29
N SER A 117 3.63 -27.98 6.46
CA SER A 117 2.86 -27.50 7.63
C SER A 117 3.62 -26.38 8.32
#